data_AF-A0A535N766-F1
#
_entry.id   AF-A0A535N766-F1
#
_cell.length_a   1.000
_cell.length_b   1.000
_cell.length_c   1.000
_cell.angle_alpha   90.00
_cell.angle_beta   90.00
_cell.angle_gamma   90.00
#
_symmetry.space_group_name_H-M   'P 1'
#
loop_
_entity.id
_entity.type
_entity.pdbx_description
1 polymer ?
#
loop_
_entity_poly.entity_id
_entity_poly.type
_entity_poly.pdbx_seq_one_letter_code
_entity_poly.pdbx_strand_id
1 'polypeptide(L)'
;MRTLATQVKLHRLVRAFGEANGRLASEPDHRRAVGPVVDRLLELAADVRTSWRRESLVQPLEAPLEAHVADSLRTAELAIAGLRQAGADLELLRGDFEGAAMPLEVFMRGLDADPALQRSA
;
A
#
# COMPACT_ATOMS: atom_id res chain seq x y z
N MET A 1 -7.19 -3.46 18.92
CA MET A 1 -6.42 -2.90 17.81
C MET A 1 -7.39 -2.65 16.67
N ARG A 2 -7.55 -1.38 16.29
CA ARG A 2 -8.42 -0.85 15.25
C ARG A 2 -7.97 -1.23 13.84
N THR A 3 -6.66 -1.27 13.58
CA THR A 3 -6.13 -1.37 12.20
C THR A 3 -5.27 -2.60 11.93
N LEU A 4 -5.24 -3.57 12.85
CA LEU A 4 -4.30 -4.70 12.80
C LEU A 4 -4.39 -5.52 11.51
N ALA A 5 -5.59 -5.81 11.01
CA ALA A 5 -5.72 -6.64 9.82
C ALA A 5 -5.23 -5.89 8.59
N THR A 6 -5.48 -4.58 8.52
CA THR A 6 -4.95 -3.73 7.44
C THR A 6 -3.43 -3.60 7.55
N GLN A 7 -2.86 -3.39 8.74
CA GLN A 7 -1.42 -3.32 8.96
C GLN A 7 -0.69 -4.57 8.48
N VAL A 8 -1.18 -5.77 8.86
CA VAL A 8 -0.55 -7.04 8.46
C VAL A 8 -0.55 -7.20 6.94
N LYS A 9 -1.65 -6.83 6.28
CA LYS A 9 -1.75 -6.90 4.81
C LYS A 9 -0.89 -5.85 4.12
N LEU A 10 -0.83 -4.63 4.67
CA LEU A 10 0.01 -3.57 4.14
C LEU A 10 1.49 -3.95 4.23
N HIS A 11 1.91 -4.52 5.36
CA HIS A 11 3.26 -5.05 5.53
C HIS A 11 3.60 -6.13 4.50
N ARG A 12 2.66 -7.06 4.28
CA ARG A 12 2.79 -8.09 3.24
C ARG A 12 2.93 -7.49 1.84
N LEU A 13 2.16 -6.44 1.53
CA LEU A 13 2.22 -5.73 0.26
C LEU A 13 3.58 -5.04 0.08
N VAL A 14 4.05 -4.30 1.08
CA VAL A 14 5.36 -3.62 1.06
C VAL A 14 6.49 -4.61 0.80
N ARG A 15 6.49 -5.74 1.52
CA ARG A 15 7.48 -6.78 1.33
C ARG A 15 7.42 -7.38 -0.09
N ALA A 16 6.23 -7.73 -0.56
CA ALA A 16 6.05 -8.32 -1.89
C ALA A 16 6.47 -7.36 -3.01
N PHE A 17 6.19 -6.05 -2.84
CA PHE A 17 6.62 -5.03 -3.78
C PHE A 17 8.14 -4.91 -3.85
N GLY A 18 8.82 -4.87 -2.70
CA GLY A 18 10.29 -4.81 -2.66
C GLY A 18 10.94 -6.03 -3.33
N GLU A 19 10.40 -7.23 -3.08
CA GLU A 19 10.85 -8.47 -3.74
C GLU A 19 10.60 -8.42 -5.26
N ALA A 20 9.43 -7.95 -5.69
CA ALA A 20 9.10 -7.81 -7.11
C ALA A 20 10.00 -6.79 -7.82
N ASN A 21 10.20 -5.62 -7.22
CA ASN A 21 11.02 -4.55 -7.80
C ASN A 21 12.49 -4.98 -7.93
N GLY A 22 13.04 -5.67 -6.93
CA GLY A 22 14.39 -6.23 -7.01
C GLY A 22 14.55 -7.23 -8.16
N ARG A 23 13.56 -8.11 -8.37
CA ARG A 23 13.56 -9.08 -9.49
C ARG A 23 13.42 -8.42 -10.85
N LEU A 24 12.56 -7.40 -10.97
CA LEU A 24 12.37 -6.66 -12.21
C LEU A 24 13.62 -5.85 -12.59
N ALA A 25 14.33 -5.29 -11.61
CA ALA A 25 15.58 -4.55 -11.84
C ALA A 25 16.74 -5.48 -12.24
N SER A 26 16.80 -6.72 -11.74
CA SER A 26 17.87 -7.66 -12.04
C SER A 26 17.77 -8.34 -13.40
N GLU A 27 16.57 -8.39 -14.01
CA GLU A 27 16.31 -9.17 -15.23
C GLU A 27 15.58 -8.33 -16.30
N PRO A 28 16.33 -7.63 -17.19
CA PRO A 28 15.75 -6.70 -18.18
C PRO A 28 14.78 -7.35 -19.19
N ASP A 29 14.97 -8.65 -19.48
CA ASP A 29 14.16 -9.40 -20.44
C ASP A 29 12.87 -10.01 -19.83
N HIS A 30 12.60 -9.80 -18.54
CA HIS A 30 11.44 -10.36 -17.84
C HIS A 30 10.08 -9.73 -18.17
N ARG A 31 9.94 -9.04 -19.33
CA ARG A 31 8.67 -8.46 -19.78
C ARG A 31 7.51 -9.46 -19.83
N ARG A 32 7.77 -10.77 -20.02
CA ARG A 32 6.73 -11.81 -19.97
C ARG A 32 6.20 -12.11 -18.56
N ALA A 33 6.98 -11.83 -17.53
CA ALA A 33 6.63 -12.12 -16.13
C ALA A 33 6.09 -10.91 -15.36
N VAL A 34 6.27 -9.69 -15.89
CA VAL A 34 5.74 -8.44 -15.30
C VAL A 34 4.22 -8.53 -15.09
N GLY A 35 3.47 -9.10 -16.04
CA GLY A 35 2.01 -9.21 -15.97
C GLY A 35 1.53 -9.92 -14.69
N PRO A 36 1.89 -11.20 -14.49
CA PRO A 36 1.52 -11.96 -13.29
C PRO A 36 2.03 -11.36 -11.98
N VAL A 37 3.21 -10.73 -11.97
CA VAL A 37 3.75 -10.05 -10.79
C VAL A 37 2.87 -8.86 -10.41
N VAL A 38 2.52 -8.03 -11.39
CA VAL A 38 1.64 -6.87 -11.18
C VAL A 38 0.25 -7.32 -10.74
N ASP A 39 -0.33 -8.35 -11.35
CA ASP A 39 -1.63 -8.90 -10.93
C ASP A 39 -1.60 -9.33 -9.47
N ARG A 40 -0.54 -10.03 -9.05
CA ARG A 40 -0.39 -10.46 -7.67
C ARG A 40 -0.27 -9.29 -6.68
N LEU A 41 0.46 -8.25 -7.05
CA LEU A 41 0.60 -7.05 -6.22
C LEU A 41 -0.74 -6.28 -6.11
N LEU A 42 -1.50 -6.17 -7.21
CA LEU A 42 -2.82 -5.55 -7.22
C LEU A 42 -3.84 -6.33 -6.38
N GLU A 43 -3.77 -7.67 -6.37
CA GLU A 43 -4.58 -8.49 -5.45
C GLU A 43 -4.27 -8.16 -3.98
N LEU A 44 -2.99 -8.07 -3.63
CA LEU A 44 -2.56 -7.70 -2.27
C LEU A 44 -3.02 -6.28 -1.90
N ALA A 45 -2.93 -5.32 -2.83
CA ALA A 45 -3.43 -3.97 -2.62
C ALA A 45 -4.96 -3.94 -2.42
N ALA A 46 -5.71 -4.72 -3.20
CA ALA A 46 -7.14 -4.89 -3.03
C ALA A 46 -7.51 -5.51 -1.67
N ASP A 47 -6.72 -6.46 -1.17
CA ASP A 47 -6.87 -7.04 0.17
C ASP A 47 -6.68 -5.99 1.27
N VAL A 48 -5.67 -5.10 1.13
CA VAL A 48 -5.44 -3.97 2.05
C VAL A 48 -6.64 -3.04 2.04
N ARG A 49 -7.08 -2.57 0.87
CA ARG A 49 -8.24 -1.67 0.71
C ARG A 49 -9.52 -2.28 1.27
N THR A 50 -9.76 -3.56 1.03
CA THR A 50 -10.91 -4.29 1.57
C THR A 50 -10.85 -4.40 3.09
N SER A 51 -9.66 -4.63 3.64
CA SER A 51 -9.43 -4.64 5.08
C SER A 51 -9.73 -3.28 5.70
N TRP A 52 -9.16 -2.22 5.11
CA TRP A 52 -9.33 -0.86 5.57
C TRP A 52 -10.80 -0.48 5.59
N ARG A 53 -11.52 -0.73 4.49
CA ARG A 53 -12.96 -0.44 4.39
C ARG A 53 -13.77 -1.15 5.48
N ARG A 54 -13.39 -2.35 5.91
CA ARG A 54 -14.10 -3.06 6.98
C ARG A 54 -13.81 -2.44 8.34
N GLU A 55 -12.54 -2.13 8.60
CA GLU A 55 -12.11 -1.54 9.88
C GLU A 55 -12.61 -0.09 10.04
N SER A 56 -12.62 0.71 8.97
CA SER A 56 -13.12 2.09 8.97
C SER A 56 -14.63 2.19 9.16
N LEU A 57 -15.40 1.16 8.80
CA LEU A 57 -16.84 1.10 9.12
C LEU A 57 -17.10 0.88 10.62
N VAL A 58 -16.22 0.14 11.30
CA VAL A 58 -16.36 -0.14 12.74
C VAL A 58 -15.89 1.05 13.57
N GLN A 59 -14.80 1.68 13.15
CA GLN A 59 -14.29 2.90 13.75
C GLN A 59 -13.93 3.86 12.63
N PRO A 60 -14.80 4.84 12.31
CA PRO A 60 -14.54 5.84 11.28
C PRO A 60 -13.46 6.83 11.72
N LEU A 61 -12.58 7.24 10.80
CA LEU A 61 -11.71 8.40 11.04
C LEU A 61 -12.43 9.69 10.63
N GLU A 62 -11.88 10.82 11.05
CA GLU A 62 -12.27 12.12 10.49
C GLU A 62 -11.96 12.19 8.99
N ALA A 63 -12.77 12.95 8.26
CA ALA A 63 -12.70 13.02 6.79
C ALA A 63 -11.29 13.31 6.22
N PRO A 64 -10.46 14.21 6.79
CA PRO A 64 -9.11 14.45 6.28
C PRO A 64 -8.19 13.23 6.44
N LEU A 65 -8.36 12.47 7.52
CA LEU A 65 -7.57 11.27 7.78
C LEU A 65 -8.01 10.10 6.89
N GLU A 66 -9.33 9.94 6.66
CA GLU A 66 -9.82 8.98 5.67
C GLU A 66 -9.32 9.30 4.26
N ALA A 67 -9.34 10.57 3.87
CA ALA A 67 -8.83 11.02 2.57
C ALA A 67 -7.34 10.68 2.43
N HIS A 68 -6.54 10.94 3.47
CA HIS A 68 -5.12 10.58 3.49
C HIS A 68 -4.90 9.08 3.27
N VAL A 69 -5.65 8.21 3.96
CA VAL A 69 -5.53 6.75 3.76
C VAL A 69 -5.92 6.35 2.34
N ALA A 70 -7.04 6.89 1.83
CA ALA A 70 -7.52 6.59 0.49
C ALA A 70 -6.54 7.02 -0.60
N ASP A 71 -5.93 8.20 -0.45
CA ASP A 71 -4.96 8.74 -1.40
C ASP A 71 -3.64 7.96 -1.35
N SER A 72 -3.14 7.60 -0.16
CA SER A 72 -1.95 6.76 -0.02
C SER A 72 -2.15 5.38 -0.65
N LEU A 73 -3.30 4.73 -0.43
CA LEU A 73 -3.62 3.45 -1.06
C LEU A 73 -3.73 3.58 -2.59
N ARG A 74 -4.35 4.66 -3.08
CA ARG A 74 -4.45 4.93 -4.52
C ARG A 74 -3.08 5.13 -5.15
N THR A 75 -2.20 5.92 -4.53
CA THR A 75 -0.84 6.14 -5.03
C THR A 75 -0.05 4.83 -5.09
N ALA A 76 -0.14 3.99 -4.06
CA ALA A 76 0.49 2.67 -4.07
C ALA A 76 -0.07 1.77 -5.19
N GLU A 77 -1.39 1.74 -5.40
CA GLU A 77 -2.03 0.99 -6.50
C GLU A 77 -1.58 1.50 -7.89
N LEU A 78 -1.45 2.81 -8.07
CA LEU A 78 -0.98 3.42 -9.32
C LEU A 78 0.49 3.07 -9.59
N ALA A 79 1.35 3.12 -8.58
CA ALA A 79 2.76 2.74 -8.71
C ALA A 79 2.90 1.26 -9.12
N ILE A 80 2.12 0.37 -8.51
CA ILE A 80 2.06 -1.05 -8.89
C ILE A 80 1.58 -1.22 -10.34
N ALA A 81 0.50 -0.55 -10.73
CA ALA A 81 -0.03 -0.63 -12.10
C ALA A 81 0.98 -0.08 -13.13
N GLY A 82 1.75 0.94 -12.75
CA GLY A 82 2.81 1.54 -13.56
C GLY A 82 3.90 0.55 -13.97
N LEU A 83 4.20 -0.46 -13.14
CA LEU A 83 5.21 -1.49 -13.45
C LEU A 83 4.89 -2.26 -14.75
N ARG A 84 3.62 -2.30 -15.16
CA ARG A 84 3.19 -2.97 -16.41
C ARG A 84 3.58 -2.19 -17.66
N GLN A 85 3.88 -0.90 -17.54
CA GLN A 85 4.13 -0.05 -18.69
C GLN A 85 5.50 -0.34 -19.33
N ALA A 86 5.52 -0.41 -20.65
CA ALA A 86 6.76 -0.57 -21.39
C ALA A 86 7.65 0.66 -21.20
N GLY A 87 8.87 0.47 -20.67
CA GLY A 87 9.80 1.57 -20.40
C GLY A 87 9.49 2.34 -19.11
N ALA A 88 8.72 1.74 -18.20
CA ALA A 88 8.50 2.31 -16.87
C ALA A 88 9.83 2.55 -16.13
N ASP A 89 9.93 3.70 -15.47
CA ASP A 89 11.05 4.01 -14.57
C ASP A 89 10.81 3.30 -13.23
N LEU A 90 11.52 2.20 -13.01
CA LEU A 90 11.35 1.37 -11.80
C LEU A 90 11.78 2.09 -10.52
N GLU A 91 12.76 3.00 -10.59
CA GLU A 91 13.20 3.75 -9.42
C GLU A 91 12.17 4.81 -9.03
N LEU A 92 11.58 5.49 -10.03
CA LEU A 92 10.48 6.42 -9.81
C LEU A 92 9.27 5.70 -9.18
N LEU A 93 8.85 4.58 -9.77
CA LEU A 93 7.70 3.82 -9.27
C LEU A 93 7.97 3.23 -7.88
N ARG A 94 9.21 2.82 -7.58
CA ARG A 94 9.59 2.44 -6.21
C ARG A 94 9.42 3.61 -5.26
N GLY A 95 9.93 4.79 -5.62
CA GLY A 95 9.80 6.00 -4.82
C GLY A 95 8.34 6.37 -4.53
N ASP A 96 7.48 6.32 -5.55
CA ASP A 96 6.04 6.59 -5.40
C ASP A 96 5.36 5.57 -4.47
N PHE A 97 5.67 4.29 -4.64
CA PHE A 97 5.11 3.23 -3.79
C PHE A 97 5.58 3.35 -2.34
N GLU A 98 6.89 3.45 -2.10
CA GLU A 98 7.47 3.53 -0.75
C GLU A 98 7.03 4.82 -0.03
N GLY A 99 7.00 5.94 -0.76
CA GLY A 99 6.54 7.23 -0.26
C GLY A 99 5.07 7.25 0.14
N ALA A 100 4.24 6.37 -0.43
CA ALA A 100 2.85 6.22 -0.03
C ALA A 100 2.65 5.15 1.06
N ALA A 101 3.27 3.98 0.90
CA ALA A 101 2.97 2.80 1.71
C ALA A 101 3.68 2.80 3.08
N MET A 102 4.94 3.25 3.17
CA MET A 102 5.68 3.24 4.44
C MET A 102 5.15 4.26 5.45
N PRO A 103 4.87 5.53 5.07
CA PRO A 103 4.22 6.47 5.99
C PRO A 103 2.84 5.97 6.44
N LEU A 104 2.10 5.31 5.55
CA LEU A 104 0.81 4.73 5.87
C LEU A 104 0.91 3.61 6.93
N GLU A 105 1.93 2.74 6.86
CA GLU A 105 2.18 1.74 7.91
C GLU A 105 2.41 2.38 9.28
N VAL A 106 3.22 3.46 9.32
CA VAL A 106 3.52 4.19 10.56
C VAL A 106 2.26 4.86 11.09
N PHE A 107 1.50 5.52 10.21
CA PHE A 107 0.24 6.17 10.55
C PHE A 107 -0.76 5.18 11.17
N MET A 108 -0.97 4.01 10.55
CA MET A 108 -1.86 2.98 11.08
C MET A 108 -1.41 2.48 12.46
N ARG A 109 -0.10 2.30 12.68
CA ARG A 109 0.42 1.94 14.02
C ARG A 109 0.15 3.04 15.05
N GLY A 110 0.26 4.30 14.65
CA GLY A 110 -0.09 5.46 15.48
C GLY A 110 -1.55 5.47 15.92
N LEU A 111 -2.48 5.11 15.02
CA LEU A 111 -3.90 4.99 15.35
C LEU A 111 -4.19 3.91 16.40
N ASP A 112 -3.33 2.89 16.49
CA ASP A 112 -3.44 1.81 17.47
C ASP A 112 -2.69 2.09 18.78
N ALA A 113 -1.68 2.96 18.74
CA ALA A 113 -0.82 3.28 19.88
C ALA A 113 -1.37 4.39 20.80
N ASP A 114 -2.27 5.24 20.31
CA ASP A 114 -2.70 6.43 21.05
C ASP A 114 -4.19 6.42 21.48
N PRO A 115 -4.49 6.14 22.77
CA PRO A 115 -5.82 6.36 23.34
C PRO A 115 -6.16 7.84 23.61
N ALA A 116 -5.26 8.80 23.34
CA ALA A 116 -5.51 10.24 23.51
C ALA A 116 -6.14 10.89 22.27
N LEU A 117 -5.84 10.42 21.05
CA LEU A 117 -6.60 10.79 19.84
C LEU A 117 -8.10 10.40 19.94
N GLN A 118 -8.45 9.50 20.87
CA GLN A 118 -9.82 9.06 21.14
C GLN A 118 -10.63 10.03 22.01
N ARG A 119 -10.00 11.04 22.64
CA ARG A 119 -10.65 11.93 23.64
C ARG A 119 -10.77 13.40 23.23
N SER A 120 -10.23 13.78 22.07
CA SER A 120 -10.25 15.17 21.59
C SER A 120 -11.31 15.45 20.52
N ALA A 121 -12.25 14.52 20.28
CA ALA A 121 -13.41 14.68 19.42
C ALA A 121 -14.71 14.63 20.23
#